data_AF-A0A7Z0SLT0-F1
#
_entry.id   AF-A0A7Z0SLT0-F1
#
_cell.length_a   1.000
_cell.length_b   1.000
_cell.length_c   1.000
_cell.angle_alpha   90.00
_cell.angle_beta   90.00
_cell.angle_gamma   90.00
#
_symmetry.space_group_name_H-M   'P 1'
#
loop_
_entity.id
_entity.type
_entity.pdbx_description
1 polymer ?
#
loop_
_entity_poly.entity_id
_entity_poly.type
_entity_poly.pdbx_seq_one_letter_code
_entity_poly.pdbx_strand_id
1 'polypeptide(L)'
;MPKKKSEEILDNAFRLYQQGYSPELIELPESAVFPSLIPAAPSTARKSRVTGMLLGEPAPRFVRRGRNVRYRLSDVLAWLSEVDTQRSTAEAFIAKQSLEAALNLSIE
;
A
#
# COMPACT_ATOMS: atom_id res chain seq x y z
N MET A 1 -26.88 -2.93 9.97
CA MET A 1 -25.77 -2.66 10.91
C MET A 1 -25.19 -1.29 10.58
N PRO A 2 -24.83 -0.45 11.56
CA PRO A 2 -24.14 0.81 11.29
C PRO A 2 -22.77 0.52 10.66
N LYS A 3 -22.37 1.31 9.66
CA LYS A 3 -21.05 1.20 9.03
C LYS A 3 -19.97 1.55 10.05
N LYS A 4 -18.79 0.93 9.91
CA LYS A 4 -17.64 1.34 10.72
C LYS A 4 -17.17 2.71 10.25
N LYS A 5 -16.70 3.56 11.16
CA LYS A 5 -16.17 4.90 10.84
C LYS A 5 -15.09 4.87 9.74
N SER A 6 -14.28 3.81 9.67
CA SER A 6 -13.27 3.62 8.62
C SER A 6 -13.89 3.41 7.24
N GLU A 7 -14.99 2.66 7.15
CA GLU A 7 -15.73 2.41 5.90
C GLU A 7 -16.35 3.71 5.38
N GLU A 8 -16.93 4.52 6.26
CA GLU A 8 -17.49 5.83 5.88
C GLU A 8 -16.43 6.77 5.31
N ILE A 9 -15.22 6.76 5.89
CA ILE A 9 -14.08 7.54 5.40
C ILE A 9 -13.66 7.07 4.01
N LEU A 10 -13.60 5.77 3.78
CA LEU A 10 -13.29 5.21 2.46
C LEU A 10 -14.35 5.54 1.43
N ASP A 11 -15.63 5.36 1.77
CA ASP A 11 -16.75 5.70 0.89
C ASP A 11 -16.69 7.16 0.45
N ASN A 12 -16.37 8.06 1.38
CA ASN A 12 -16.20 9.48 1.06
C ASN A 12 -14.97 9.73 0.18
N ALA A 13 -13.84 9.08 0.46
CA ALA A 13 -12.63 9.20 -0.35
C ALA A 13 -12.86 8.75 -1.79
N PHE A 14 -13.52 7.60 -1.99
CA PHE A 14 -13.87 7.11 -3.32
C PHE A 14 -14.88 8.01 -4.03
N ARG A 15 -15.83 8.59 -3.31
CA ARG A 15 -16.76 9.58 -3.88
C ARG A 15 -16.01 10.81 -4.41
N LEU A 16 -15.09 11.37 -3.62
CA LEU A 16 -14.27 12.51 -4.06
C LEU A 16 -13.42 12.14 -5.28
N TYR A 17 -12.80 10.96 -5.27
CA TYR A 17 -12.01 10.47 -6.40
C TYR A 17 -12.86 10.35 -7.68
N GLN A 18 -14.07 9.77 -7.59
CA GLN A 18 -15.01 9.67 -8.71
C GLN A 18 -15.51 11.03 -9.21
N GLN A 19 -15.54 12.05 -8.36
CA GLN A 19 -15.87 13.43 -8.74
C GLN A 19 -14.72 14.18 -9.42
N GLY A 20 -13.57 13.53 -9.63
CA GLY A 20 -12.42 14.11 -10.32
C GLY A 20 -11.46 14.89 -9.40
N TYR A 21 -11.60 14.79 -8.08
CA TYR A 21 -10.59 15.33 -7.17
C TYR A 21 -9.27 14.58 -7.31
N SER A 22 -8.16 15.31 -7.31
CA SER A 22 -6.82 14.70 -7.38
C SER A 22 -6.58 13.75 -6.20
N PRO A 23 -6.14 12.50 -6.44
CA PRO A 23 -5.90 11.52 -5.38
C PRO A 23 -4.74 11.91 -4.44
N GLU A 24 -3.88 12.84 -4.84
CA GLU A 24 -2.81 13.38 -3.98
C GLU A 24 -3.34 14.27 -2.85
N LEU A 25 -4.55 14.82 -3.01
CA LEU A 25 -5.21 15.69 -2.03
C LEU A 25 -6.08 14.90 -1.04
N ILE A 26 -6.34 13.63 -1.32
CA ILE A 26 -7.20 12.77 -0.51
C ILE A 26 -6.31 12.01 0.49
N GLU A 27 -6.24 12.49 1.74
CA GLU A 27 -5.48 11.86 2.81
C GLU A 27 -6.35 10.92 3.68
N LEU A 28 -5.98 9.65 3.74
CA LEU A 28 -6.63 8.60 4.54
C LEU A 28 -5.90 8.36 5.87
N PRO A 29 -6.62 8.14 6.99
CA PRO A 29 -6.01 7.61 8.21
C PRO A 29 -5.57 6.16 8.04
N GLU A 30 -4.62 5.73 8.87
CA GLU A 30 -4.17 4.32 8.94
C GLU A 30 -5.34 3.34 9.07
N SER A 31 -6.33 3.64 9.91
CA SER A 31 -7.50 2.78 10.15
C SER A 31 -8.43 2.62 8.95
N ALA A 32 -8.35 3.51 7.96
CA ALA A 32 -9.08 3.39 6.70
C ALA A 32 -8.25 2.61 5.67
N VAL A 33 -6.93 2.72 5.67
CA VAL A 33 -6.07 1.97 4.74
C VAL A 33 -5.92 0.51 5.15
N PHE A 34 -5.70 0.26 6.43
CA PHE A 34 -5.43 -1.07 6.98
C PHE A 34 -6.57 -1.51 7.91
N PRO A 35 -7.16 -2.70 7.74
CA PRO A 35 -6.86 -3.71 6.71
C PRO A 35 -7.68 -3.54 5.41
N SER A 36 -8.46 -2.46 5.28
CA SER A 36 -9.53 -2.39 4.27
C SER A 36 -9.04 -2.26 2.82
N LEU A 37 -8.00 -1.48 2.55
CA LEU A 37 -7.40 -1.36 1.21
C LEU A 37 -6.17 -2.23 1.08
N ILE A 38 -5.32 -2.24 2.10
CA ILE A 38 -4.13 -3.09 2.15
C ILE A 38 -4.39 -4.17 3.21
N PRO A 39 -4.38 -5.46 2.83
CA PRO A 39 -4.76 -6.57 3.71
C PRO A 39 -3.64 -6.91 4.72
N ALA A 40 -3.23 -5.94 5.53
CA ALA A 40 -2.27 -6.10 6.61
C ALA A 40 -2.87 -5.56 7.90
N ALA A 41 -2.55 -6.21 9.03
CA ALA A 41 -2.95 -5.73 10.33
C ALA A 41 -2.33 -4.35 10.63
N PRO A 42 -2.99 -3.47 11.40
CA PRO A 42 -2.44 -2.17 11.78
C PRO A 42 -1.06 -2.24 12.45
N SER A 43 -0.79 -3.29 13.24
CA SER A 43 0.54 -3.54 13.82
C SER A 43 1.62 -3.79 12.75
N THR A 44 1.29 -4.52 11.69
CA THR A 44 2.17 -4.74 10.53
C THR A 44 2.43 -3.44 9.78
N ALA A 45 1.40 -2.62 9.58
CA ALA A 45 1.55 -1.28 8.98
C ALA A 45 2.44 -0.36 9.83
N ARG A 46 2.34 -0.45 11.16
CA ARG A 46 3.24 0.28 12.05
C ARG A 46 4.68 -0.18 11.92
N LYS A 47 4.89 -1.49 11.85
CA LYS A 47 6.23 -2.07 11.67
C LYS A 47 6.82 -1.69 10.32
N SER A 48 6.04 -1.70 9.24
CA SER A 48 6.52 -1.37 7.90
C SER A 48 7.07 0.05 7.78
N ARG A 49 6.49 1.02 8.51
CA ARG A 49 7.02 2.39 8.55
C ARG A 49 8.37 2.51 9.25
N VAL A 50 8.73 1.55 10.09
CA VAL A 50 10.04 1.50 10.76
C VAL A 50 11.05 0.76 9.88
N THR A 51 10.65 -0.35 9.27
CA THR A 51 11.53 -1.19 8.46
C THR A 51 11.67 -0.72 7.02
N GLY A 52 10.78 0.13 6.53
CA GLY A 52 10.68 0.51 5.13
C GLY A 52 10.07 -0.56 4.22
N MET A 53 9.58 -1.68 4.79
CA MET A 53 9.12 -2.85 4.03
C MET A 53 7.74 -3.31 4.49
N LEU A 54 6.84 -3.59 3.56
CA LEU A 54 5.50 -4.12 3.79
C LEU A 54 5.23 -5.31 2.86
N LEU A 55 4.92 -6.47 3.45
CA LEU A 55 4.56 -7.70 2.71
C LEU A 55 5.62 -8.17 1.69
N GLY A 56 6.89 -7.82 1.90
CA GLY A 56 8.00 -8.18 1.00
C GLY A 56 8.39 -7.05 0.04
N GLU A 57 7.57 -6.00 -0.07
CA GLU A 57 7.80 -4.86 -0.96
C GLU A 57 8.21 -3.60 -0.18
N PRO A 58 8.85 -2.60 -0.82
CA PRO A 58 9.00 -1.27 -0.25
C PRO A 58 7.65 -0.75 0.27
N ALA A 59 7.62 -0.26 1.51
CA ALA A 59 6.38 0.16 2.14
C ALA A 59 5.77 1.39 1.43
N PRO A 60 4.42 1.51 1.37
CA PRO A 60 3.77 2.66 0.76
C PRO A 60 4.19 3.95 1.46
N ARG A 61 4.39 5.00 0.68
CA ARG A 61 4.71 6.34 1.19
C ARG A 61 3.60 6.83 2.11
N PHE A 62 3.98 7.56 3.15
CA PHE A 62 3.04 8.15 4.10
C PHE A 62 3.44 9.58 4.43
N VAL A 63 2.44 10.38 4.81
CA VAL A 63 2.62 11.75 5.28
C VAL A 63 2.56 11.75 6.81
N ARG A 64 3.65 12.18 7.44
CA ARG A 64 3.71 12.36 8.90
C ARG A 64 3.20 13.75 9.27
N ARG A 65 2.11 13.81 10.04
CA ARG A 65 1.52 15.03 10.60
C ARG A 65 1.64 14.99 12.13
N GLY A 66 2.81 15.34 12.64
CA GLY A 66 3.13 15.24 14.08
C GLY A 66 3.09 13.80 14.57
N ARG A 67 2.09 13.48 15.41
CA ARG A 67 1.82 12.11 15.90
C ARG A 67 0.94 11.28 14.96
N ASN A 68 0.27 11.93 14.00
CA ASN A 68 -0.64 11.26 13.07
C ASN A 68 0.11 10.81 11.81
N VAL A 69 -0.28 9.66 11.30
CA VAL A 69 0.16 9.12 10.01
C VAL A 69 -1.02 9.14 9.06
N ARG A 70 -0.79 9.66 7.85
CA ARG A 70 -1.76 9.70 6.76
C ARG A 70 -1.17 9.06 5.52
N TYR A 71 -2.02 8.51 4.69
CA TYR A 71 -1.65 7.99 3.39
C TYR A 71 -2.43 8.76 2.33
N ARG A 72 -1.76 9.31 1.32
CA ARG A 72 -2.49 9.86 0.18
C ARG A 72 -3.10 8.70 -0.60
N LEU A 73 -4.29 8.91 -1.14
CA LEU A 73 -4.93 7.90 -1.97
C LEU A 73 -4.05 7.56 -3.18
N SER A 74 -3.36 8.54 -3.76
CA SER A 74 -2.40 8.31 -4.86
C SER A 74 -1.28 7.35 -4.48
N ASP A 75 -0.64 7.55 -3.32
CA ASP A 75 0.47 6.71 -2.86
C ASP A 75 0.00 5.27 -2.57
N VAL A 76 -1.22 5.11 -2.07
CA VAL A 76 -1.82 3.78 -1.83
C VAL A 76 -2.14 3.08 -3.15
N LEU A 77 -2.76 3.78 -4.10
CA LEU A 77 -3.10 3.21 -5.40
C LEU A 77 -1.85 2.85 -6.21
N ALA A 78 -0.83 3.71 -6.18
CA ALA A 78 0.46 3.43 -6.82
C ALA A 78 1.09 2.16 -6.24
N TRP A 79 1.20 2.06 -4.92
CA TRP A 79 1.75 0.88 -4.26
C TRP A 79 0.97 -0.40 -4.59
N LEU A 80 -0.37 -0.34 -4.63
CA LEU A 80 -1.20 -1.47 -5.03
C LEU A 80 -1.00 -1.88 -6.51
N SER A 81 -0.67 -0.92 -7.37
CA SER A 81 -0.43 -1.18 -8.80
C SER A 81 0.99 -1.67 -9.11
N GLU A 82 1.95 -1.40 -8.22
CA GLU A 82 3.34 -1.83 -8.36
C GLU A 82 3.54 -3.34 -8.11
N VAL A 83 2.58 -4.00 -7.44
CA VAL A 83 2.68 -5.43 -7.15
C VAL A 83 2.33 -6.24 -8.39
N ASP A 84 3.33 -6.90 -8.98
CA ASP A 84 3.14 -7.75 -10.16
C ASP A 84 2.09 -8.84 -9.90
N THR A 85 1.18 -8.98 -10.84
CA THR A 85 0.14 -10.02 -10.76
C THR A 85 0.75 -11.37 -11.12
N GLN A 86 0.83 -12.26 -10.14
CA GLN A 86 1.35 -13.62 -10.32
C GLN A 86 0.17 -14.60 -10.42
N ARG A 87 0.22 -15.56 -11.35
CA ARG A 87 -0.82 -16.59 -11.49
C ARG A 87 -0.68 -17.69 -10.45
N SER A 88 0.53 -17.90 -9.93
CA SER A 88 0.81 -18.89 -8.89
C SER A 88 2.01 -18.48 -8.02
N THR A 89 2.12 -19.10 -6.86
CA THR A 89 3.29 -18.94 -5.99
C THR A 89 4.58 -19.52 -6.60
N ALA A 90 4.47 -20.54 -7.45
CA ALA A 90 5.61 -21.11 -8.18
C ALA A 90 6.17 -20.11 -9.20
N GLU A 91 5.30 -19.42 -9.95
CA GLU A 91 5.68 -18.37 -10.90
C GLU A 91 6.40 -17.22 -10.17
N ALA A 92 5.84 -16.76 -9.04
CA ALA A 92 6.45 -15.72 -8.22
C ALA A 92 7.85 -16.11 -7.71
N PHE A 93 8.03 -17.38 -7.31
CA PHE A 93 9.32 -17.90 -6.87
C PHE A 93 10.35 -17.90 -8.00
N ILE A 94 9.96 -18.36 -9.19
CA ILE A 94 10.84 -18.38 -10.37
C ILE A 94 11.23 -16.96 -10.78
N ALA A 95 10.27 -16.04 -10.84
CA ALA A 95 10.51 -14.64 -11.18
C ALA A 95 11.56 -14.00 -10.25
N LYS A 96 11.44 -14.25 -8.93
CA LYS A 96 12.40 -13.77 -7.94
C LYS A 96 13.80 -14.36 -8.17
N GLN A 97 13.90 -15.66 -8.41
CA GLN A 97 15.19 -16.32 -8.67
C GLN A 97 15.85 -15.79 -9.95
N SER A 98 15.07 -15.56 -11.00
CA SER A 98 15.57 -14.98 -12.26
C SER A 98 16.08 -13.55 -12.08
N LEU A 99 15.40 -12.73 -11.27
CA LEU A 99 15.83 -11.37 -10.95
C LEU A 99 17.16 -11.36 -10.16
N GLU A 100 17.26 -12.21 -9.13
CA GLU A 100 18.50 -12.37 -8.34
C GLU A 100 19.68 -12.83 -9.21
N ALA A 101 19.45 -13.76 -10.14
CA ALA A 101 20.47 -14.20 -11.10
C ALA A 101 20.92 -13.08 -12.05
N ALA A 102 19.99 -12.28 -12.58
CA ALA A 102 20.30 -11.17 -13.49
C ALA A 102 21.08 -10.04 -12.80
N LEU A 103 20.77 -9.75 -11.53
CA LEU A 103 21.49 -8.76 -10.72
C LEU A 103 22.93 -9.20 -10.43
N ASN A 104 23.14 -10.49 -10.13
CA ASN A 104 24.48 -11.02 -9.88
C ASN A 104 25.38 -11.01 -11.12
N LEU A 105 24.81 -11.24 -12.31
CA LEU A 105 25.56 -11.19 -13.58
C LEU A 105 25.97 -9.76 -13.98
N SER A 106 25.34 -8.73 -13.41
CA SER A 106 25.65 -7.32 -13.70
C SER A 106 26.77 -6.75 -12.82
N ILE A 107 27.28 -7.55 -11.89
CA ILE A 107 28.33 -7.16 -10.92
C ILE A 107 29.70 -7.74 -11.33
N GLU A 108 29.74 -8.64 -12.32
CA GLU A 108 30.95 -9.19 -12.96
C GLU A 108 31.29 -8.46 -14.27
#